data_AF-A0A9D4W691-F1
#
_entry.id   AF-A0A9D4W691-F1
#
_cell.length_a   1.000
_cell.length_b   1.000
_cell.length_c   1.000
_cell.angle_alpha   90.00
_cell.angle_beta   90.00
_cell.angle_gamma   90.00
#
_symmetry.space_group_name_H-M   'P 1'
#
loop_
_entity.id
_entity.type
_entity.pdbx_description
1 polymer ?
#
loop_
_entity_poly.entity_id
_entity_poly.type
_entity_poly.pdbx_seq_one_letter_code
_entity_poly.pdbx_strand_id
1 'polypeptide(L)'
;AAQARNNCRRVRDGRFFFFLISATAKMEMKMEECEVIDLYELHYSDLSSSTKVDSIMEALGANGPGLLAVTGIPNSSNLRSYLLPLARNLSLLDRLTRNRILKD
;
A
#
# COMPACT_ATOMS: atom_id res chain seq x y z
N ALA A 1 36.30 -0.69 20.12
CA ALA A 1 36.22 0.73 19.72
C ALA A 1 35.96 0.76 18.21
N ALA A 2 35.07 1.54 17.60
CA ALA A 2 34.30 2.69 18.06
C ALA A 2 32.98 2.77 17.27
N GLN A 3 32.02 3.48 17.85
CA GLN A 3 30.63 3.60 17.49
C GLN A 3 30.44 4.69 16.42
N ALA A 4 29.88 4.33 15.26
CA ALA A 4 29.61 5.28 14.19
C ALA A 4 28.29 6.04 14.48
N ARG A 5 28.44 7.32 14.77
CA ARG A 5 27.37 8.28 15.05
C ARG A 5 26.59 8.58 13.75
N ASN A 6 25.31 8.22 13.70
CA ASN A 6 24.41 8.64 12.64
C ASN A 6 23.87 10.04 12.94
N ASN A 7 24.49 11.06 12.35
CA ASN A 7 24.00 12.44 12.40
C ASN A 7 23.26 12.75 11.10
N CYS A 8 21.93 12.66 11.14
CA CYS A 8 21.08 12.78 9.95
C CYS A 8 20.73 14.25 9.70
N ARG A 9 21.50 14.93 8.83
CA ARG A 9 21.15 16.27 8.34
C ARG A 9 20.10 16.17 7.24
N ARG A 10 18.90 16.67 7.54
CA ARG A 10 17.86 17.02 6.55
C ARG A 10 18.28 18.27 5.76
N VAL A 11 18.43 18.15 4.44
CA VAL A 11 18.33 19.28 3.49
C VAL A 11 17.79 18.67 2.17
N ARG A 12 16.51 18.87 1.83
CA ARG A 12 16.01 19.96 0.95
C ARG A 12 16.89 20.13 -0.30
N ASP A 13 16.68 19.30 -1.30
CA ASP A 13 16.43 19.77 -2.66
C ASP A 13 16.27 18.56 -3.58
N GLY A 14 15.26 18.63 -4.45
CA GLY A 14 14.75 17.56 -5.30
C GLY A 14 15.68 17.12 -6.44
N ARG A 15 16.96 16.92 -6.15
CA ARG A 15 17.97 16.38 -7.08
C ARG A 15 18.66 15.10 -6.60
N PHE A 16 18.35 14.64 -5.38
CA PHE A 16 18.95 13.41 -4.82
C PHE A 16 18.27 12.11 -5.26
N PHE A 17 17.10 12.16 -5.90
CA PHE A 17 16.37 10.94 -6.28
C PHE A 17 17.03 10.17 -7.43
N PHE A 18 17.80 10.84 -8.29
CA PHE A 18 18.48 10.18 -9.40
C PHE A 18 19.82 9.55 -9.00
N PHE A 19 20.52 10.09 -7.99
CA PHE A 19 21.89 9.67 -7.71
C PHE A 19 21.98 8.42 -6.83
N LEU A 20 20.94 8.09 -6.04
CA LEU A 20 20.94 6.87 -5.24
C LEU A 20 20.73 5.58 -6.06
N ILE A 21 20.33 5.68 -7.34
CA ILE A 21 20.15 4.51 -8.21
C ILE A 21 21.50 4.01 -8.76
N SER A 22 22.55 4.84 -8.83
CA SER A 22 23.81 4.45 -9.48
C SER A 22 24.82 3.72 -8.60
N ALA A 23 24.66 3.69 -7.27
CA ALA A 23 25.72 3.23 -6.36
C ALA A 23 25.40 1.95 -5.57
N THR A 24 24.30 1.25 -5.88
CA THR A 24 24.10 -0.14 -5.42
C THR A 24 24.28 -1.07 -6.59
N ALA A 25 25.51 -1.58 -6.70
CA ALA A 25 25.81 -2.98 -6.98
C ALA A 25 24.76 -3.73 -7.82
N LYS A 26 25.13 -3.96 -9.08
CA LYS A 26 24.86 -5.15 -9.91
C LYS A 26 24.14 -6.30 -9.17
N MET A 27 22.86 -6.12 -8.91
CA MET A 27 21.90 -7.19 -8.65
C MET A 27 21.16 -7.37 -9.97
N GLU A 28 21.54 -8.38 -10.73
CA GLU A 28 20.65 -8.94 -11.74
C GLU A 28 19.41 -9.47 -11.01
N MET A 29 18.42 -8.60 -10.83
CA MET A 29 17.07 -9.04 -10.55
C MET A 29 16.54 -9.62 -11.86
N LYS A 30 16.55 -10.93 -11.96
CA LYS A 30 15.70 -11.65 -12.90
C LYS A 30 14.26 -11.26 -12.54
N MET A 31 13.71 -10.27 -13.25
CA MET A 31 12.27 -10.06 -13.24
C MET A 31 11.68 -11.30 -13.90
N GLU A 32 11.19 -12.24 -13.10
CA GLU A 32 10.17 -13.16 -13.58
C GLU A 32 8.97 -12.32 -14.02
N GLU A 33 8.37 -12.70 -15.15
CA GLU A 33 7.24 -11.99 -15.73
C GLU A 33 6.19 -11.75 -14.64
N CYS A 34 5.81 -10.49 -14.45
CA CYS A 34 4.69 -10.15 -13.59
C CYS A 34 3.43 -10.61 -14.31
N GLU A 35 2.97 -11.82 -13.98
CA GLU A 35 1.69 -12.33 -14.47
C GLU A 35 0.60 -11.33 -14.05
N VAL A 36 -0.09 -10.76 -15.03
CA VAL A 36 -1.12 -9.75 -14.76
C VAL A 36 -2.32 -10.49 -14.18
N ILE A 37 -2.53 -10.34 -12.87
CA ILE A 37 -3.68 -10.93 -12.18
C ILE A 37 -4.94 -10.20 -12.64
N ASP A 38 -5.84 -10.90 -13.32
CA ASP A 38 -7.18 -10.40 -13.64
C ASP A 38 -8.00 -10.29 -12.34
N LEU A 39 -8.30 -9.04 -11.96
CA LEU A 39 -9.07 -8.74 -10.75
C LEU A 39 -10.57 -8.83 -11.04
N TYR A 40 -11.34 -9.39 -10.11
CA TYR A 40 -12.79 -9.27 -10.15
C TYR A 40 -13.18 -7.85 -9.69
N GLU A 41 -13.79 -7.06 -10.57
CA GLU A 41 -14.26 -5.71 -10.23
C GLU A 41 -15.71 -5.73 -9.73
N LEU A 42 -15.96 -5.10 -8.58
CA LEU A 42 -17.28 -4.99 -7.96
C LEU A 42 -17.60 -3.54 -7.62
N HIS A 43 -18.76 -3.04 -8.03
CA HIS A 43 -19.20 -1.70 -7.64
C HIS A 43 -19.73 -1.70 -6.19
N TYR A 44 -19.43 -0.64 -5.42
CA TYR A 44 -19.77 -0.54 -4.00
C TYR A 44 -21.27 -0.72 -3.72
N SER A 45 -22.15 -0.20 -4.58
CA SER A 45 -23.61 -0.36 -4.45
C SER A 45 -24.07 -1.81 -4.50
N ASP A 46 -23.30 -2.68 -5.14
CA ASP A 46 -23.64 -4.09 -5.31
C ASP A 46 -23.27 -4.94 -4.09
N LEU A 47 -22.46 -4.41 -3.17
CA LEU A 47 -22.03 -5.12 -1.96
C LEU A 47 -23.22 -5.43 -1.03
N SER A 48 -24.26 -4.60 -1.05
CA SER A 48 -25.51 -4.86 -0.33
C SER A 48 -26.50 -5.75 -1.10
N SER A 49 -26.21 -6.09 -2.36
CA SER A 49 -27.10 -6.93 -3.16
C SER A 49 -26.87 -8.41 -2.81
N SER A 50 -27.91 -9.08 -2.34
CA SER A 50 -27.85 -10.53 -2.03
C SER A 50 -27.51 -11.38 -3.26
N THR A 51 -27.71 -10.85 -4.46
CA THR A 51 -27.56 -11.56 -5.73
C THR A 51 -26.11 -11.73 -6.19
N LYS A 52 -25.15 -11.00 -5.62
CA LYS A 52 -23.73 -11.09 -6.01
C LYS A 52 -22.84 -11.80 -4.99
N VAL A 53 -23.41 -12.27 -3.88
CA VAL A 53 -22.65 -12.94 -2.81
C VAL A 53 -21.95 -14.19 -3.34
N ASP A 54 -22.62 -14.99 -4.17
CA ASP A 54 -22.03 -16.21 -4.74
C ASP A 54 -20.82 -15.91 -5.63
N SER A 55 -20.92 -14.89 -6.51
CA SER A 55 -19.81 -14.47 -7.37
C SER A 55 -18.65 -13.85 -6.57
N ILE A 56 -18.94 -13.15 -5.47
CA ILE A 56 -17.91 -12.63 -4.56
C ILE A 56 -17.17 -13.80 -3.87
N MET A 57 -17.91 -14.79 -3.38
CA MET A 57 -17.33 -15.96 -2.73
C MET A 57 -16.53 -16.82 -3.72
N GLU A 58 -16.97 -16.92 -4.96
CA GLU A 58 -16.24 -17.61 -6.03
C GLU A 58 -14.92 -16.88 -6.37
N ALA A 59 -14.97 -15.56 -6.56
CA ALA A 59 -13.78 -14.76 -6.86
C ALA A 59 -12.75 -14.74 -5.72
N LEU A 60 -13.21 -14.79 -4.46
CA LEU A 60 -12.36 -14.91 -3.28
C LEU A 60 -11.99 -16.36 -2.94
N GLY A 61 -12.65 -17.33 -3.57
CA GLY A 61 -12.45 -18.75 -3.34
C GLY A 61 -11.18 -19.30 -4.01
N ALA A 62 -10.88 -20.57 -3.76
CA ALA A 62 -9.67 -21.23 -4.25
C ALA A 62 -9.56 -21.29 -5.79
N ASN A 63 -10.69 -21.14 -6.49
CA ASN A 63 -10.77 -21.16 -7.95
C ASN A 63 -10.73 -19.75 -8.57
N GLY A 64 -10.86 -18.70 -7.76
CA GLY A 64 -10.85 -17.31 -8.21
C GLY A 64 -9.47 -16.66 -8.08
N PRO A 65 -9.31 -15.40 -8.52
CA PRO A 65 -8.07 -14.65 -8.38
C PRO A 65 -7.68 -14.36 -6.92
N GLY A 66 -8.57 -14.64 -5.96
CA GLY A 66 -8.34 -14.41 -4.53
C GLY A 66 -8.32 -12.93 -4.15
N LEU A 67 -8.60 -12.05 -5.10
CA LEU A 67 -8.56 -10.60 -4.97
C LEU A 67 -9.79 -9.98 -5.65
N LEU A 68 -10.32 -8.95 -5.01
CA LEU A 68 -11.48 -8.18 -5.46
C LEU A 68 -11.13 -6.70 -5.48
N ALA A 69 -11.45 -6.02 -6.57
CA ALA A 69 -11.35 -4.57 -6.68
C ALA A 69 -12.73 -3.94 -6.49
N VAL A 70 -12.94 -3.26 -5.35
CA VAL A 70 -14.20 -2.54 -5.11
C VAL A 70 -14.11 -1.12 -5.66
N THR A 71 -14.99 -0.79 -6.60
CA THR A 71 -15.08 0.50 -7.27
C THR A 71 -16.28 1.31 -6.75
N GLY A 72 -16.32 2.62 -7.04
CA GLY A 72 -17.48 3.45 -6.68
C GLY A 72 -17.64 3.77 -5.20
N ILE A 73 -16.59 3.59 -4.38
CA ILE A 73 -16.63 3.92 -2.96
C ILE A 73 -16.78 5.45 -2.78
N PRO A 74 -17.85 5.93 -2.12
CA PRO A 74 -18.08 7.36 -1.94
C PRO A 74 -16.97 7.99 -1.08
N ASN A 75 -16.56 9.22 -1.41
CA ASN A 75 -15.53 9.99 -0.71
C ASN A 75 -14.14 9.35 -0.61
N SER A 76 -13.89 8.22 -1.30
CA SER A 76 -12.63 7.48 -1.24
C SER A 76 -11.43 8.32 -1.68
N SER A 77 -11.58 9.16 -2.71
CA SER A 77 -10.53 10.07 -3.20
C SER A 77 -10.12 11.11 -2.15
N ASN A 78 -11.10 11.75 -1.51
CA ASN A 78 -10.88 12.73 -0.45
C ASN A 78 -10.26 12.08 0.80
N LEU A 79 -10.74 10.88 1.16
CA LEU A 79 -10.19 10.14 2.28
C LEU A 79 -8.74 9.73 2.01
N ARG A 80 -8.45 9.27 0.79
CA ARG A 80 -7.10 8.89 0.36
C ARG A 80 -6.14 10.08 0.38
N SER A 81 -6.55 11.23 -0.15
CA SER A 81 -5.71 12.44 -0.17
C SER A 81 -5.43 12.97 1.24
N TYR A 82 -6.37 12.79 2.17
CA TYR A 82 -6.20 13.19 3.56
C TYR A 82 -5.40 12.18 4.40
N LEU A 83 -5.71 10.88 4.31
CA LEU A 83 -5.13 9.85 5.17
C LEU A 83 -3.74 9.36 4.70
N LEU A 84 -3.47 9.26 3.40
CA LEU A 84 -2.19 8.74 2.92
C LEU A 84 -0.99 9.56 3.41
N PRO A 85 -1.02 10.91 3.43
CA PRO A 85 0.06 11.69 4.03
C PRO A 85 0.25 11.43 5.53
N LEU A 86 -0.85 11.21 6.26
CA LEU A 86 -0.83 10.95 7.70
C LEU A 86 -0.31 9.55 8.05
N ALA A 87 -0.51 8.57 7.17
CA ALA A 87 -0.04 7.20 7.35
C ALA A 87 1.48 7.13 7.63
N ARG A 88 2.26 7.98 6.95
CA ARG A 88 3.70 8.12 7.20
C ARG A 88 4.01 8.61 8.61
N ASN A 89 3.26 9.58 9.10
CA ASN A 89 3.47 10.10 10.45
C ASN A 89 3.11 9.05 11.50
N LEU A 90 2.02 8.30 11.26
CA LEU A 90 1.62 7.18 12.13
C LEU A 90 2.66 6.05 12.16
N SER A 91 3.31 5.75 11.04
CA SER A 91 4.34 4.70 10.99
C SER A 91 5.61 5.05 11.76
N LEU A 92 5.89 6.35 11.94
CA LEU A 92 7.05 6.84 12.70
C LEU A 92 6.82 6.88 14.22
N LEU A 93 5.58 6.74 14.68
CA LEU A 93 5.26 6.70 16.11
C LEU A 93 5.62 5.34 16.73
N ASP A 94 5.89 5.37 18.04
CA ASP A 94 6.09 4.17 18.85
C ASP A 94 4.84 3.25 18.81
N ARG A 95 5.07 1.95 18.99
CA ARG A 95 4.02 0.93 18.96
C ARG A 95 2.89 1.22 19.94
N LEU A 96 3.18 1.67 21.15
CA LEU A 96 2.16 1.95 22.17
C LEU A 96 1.30 3.14 21.76
N THR A 97 1.92 4.22 21.29
CA THR A 97 1.22 5.41 20.80
C THR A 97 0.38 5.11 19.57
N ARG A 98 0.93 4.37 18.60
CA ARG A 98 0.22 3.96 17.38
C ARG A 98 -0.99 3.08 17.68
N ASN A 99 -0.84 2.11 18.59
CA ASN A 99 -1.95 1.26 19.03
C ASN A 99 -3.04 2.05 19.73
N ARG A 100 -2.70 3.11 20.47
CA ARG A 100 -3.71 3.97 21.10
C ARG A 100 -4.50 4.78 20.07
N ILE A 101 -3.85 5.26 19.01
CA ILE A 101 -4.51 6.02 17.94
C ILE A 101 -5.42 5.13 17.07
N LEU A 102 -5.03 3.87 16.82
CA LEU A 102 -5.76 2.94 15.94
C LEU A 102 -6.84 2.10 16.64
N LYS A 103 -6.93 2.13 17.96
CA LYS A 103 -7.89 1.32 18.73
C LYS A 103 -9.24 2.00 18.97
N ASP A 104 -9.29 3.31 18.76
CA ASP A 104 -10.53 4.12 18.81
C ASP A 104 -11.15 4.17 17.41
#